data_AF-A0A227J1A3-F1
#
_entry.id   AF-A0A227J1A3-F1
#
_cell.length_a   1.000
_cell.length_b   1.000
_cell.length_c   1.000
_cell.angle_alpha   90.00
_cell.angle_beta   90.00
_cell.angle_gamma   90.00
#
_symmetry.space_group_name_H-M   'P 1'
#
loop_
_entity.id
_entity.type
_entity.pdbx_description
1 polymer ?
#
loop_
_entity_poly.entity_id
_entity_poly.type
_entity_poly.pdbx_seq_one_letter_code
_entity_poly.pdbx_strand_id
1 'polypeptide(L)'
;AEDKGAKVHQVRINKADCTLDLEHLQSLLSEKTRLVAVTYASNTTGSIVDIQRVVEMAHGVGAQVYVDAVHYAPHHLVDVQALGCDFLACSAYKFFGP
;
A
#
# COMPACT_ATOMS: atom_id res chain seq x y z
N ALA A 1 -4.27 11.74 12.10
CA ALA A 1 -3.69 12.65 11.09
C ALA A 1 -4.04 14.10 11.40
N GLU A 2 -5.33 14.38 11.63
CA GLU A 2 -5.86 15.71 11.98
C GLU A 2 -5.20 16.33 13.21
N ASP A 3 -5.07 15.60 14.33
CA ASP A 3 -4.42 16.07 15.56
C ASP A 3 -2.95 16.47 15.42
N LYS A 4 -2.32 16.08 14.30
CA LYS A 4 -0.92 16.39 13.96
C LYS A 4 -0.80 17.34 12.77
N GLY A 5 -1.91 17.86 12.25
CA GLY A 5 -1.94 18.75 11.09
C GLY A 5 -1.47 18.09 9.79
N ALA A 6 -1.46 16.76 9.72
CA ALA A 6 -1.01 16.04 8.54
C ALA A 6 -2.09 16.06 7.46
N LYS A 7 -1.71 16.46 6.24
CA LYS A 7 -2.59 16.40 5.07
C LYS A 7 -2.62 14.98 4.52
N VAL A 8 -3.81 14.42 4.37
CA VAL A 8 -4.03 13.09 3.80
C VAL A 8 -4.56 13.23 2.39
N HIS A 9 -3.93 12.53 1.44
CA HIS A 9 -4.40 12.39 0.07
C HIS A 9 -4.89 10.96 -0.14
N GLN A 10 -6.01 10.80 -0.85
CA GLN A 10 -6.56 9.49 -1.18
C GLN A 10 -6.39 9.21 -2.67
N VAL A 11 -5.74 8.09 -2.97
CA VAL A 11 -5.57 7.61 -4.35
C VAL A 11 -6.91 7.06 -4.85
N ARG A 12 -7.14 7.15 -6.16
CA ARG A 12 -8.36 6.66 -6.78
C ARG A 12 -8.23 5.17 -7.04
N ILE A 13 -9.38 4.53 -7.21
CA ILE A 13 -9.50 3.17 -7.71
C ILE A 13 -10.09 3.24 -9.12
N ASN A 14 -9.52 2.47 -10.04
CA ASN A 14 -10.03 2.27 -11.38
C ASN A 14 -11.39 1.57 -11.29
N LYS A 15 -12.46 2.24 -11.74
CA LYS A 15 -13.83 1.71 -11.59
C LYS A 15 -14.12 0.47 -12.44
N ALA A 16 -13.35 0.25 -13.50
CA ALA A 16 -13.56 -0.86 -14.43
C ALA A 16 -13.08 -2.20 -13.86
N ASP A 17 -11.98 -2.21 -13.12
CA ASP A 17 -11.28 -3.43 -12.67
C ASP A 17 -10.90 -3.42 -11.18
N CYS A 18 -11.27 -2.35 -10.46
CA CYS A 18 -10.97 -2.15 -9.05
C CYS A 18 -9.47 -2.11 -8.68
N THR A 19 -8.59 -1.82 -9.65
CA THR A 19 -7.15 -1.66 -9.40
C THR A 19 -6.82 -0.26 -8.87
N LEU A 20 -5.66 -0.11 -8.22
CA LEU A 20 -5.18 1.19 -7.76
C LEU A 20 -4.76 2.07 -8.95
N ASP A 21 -5.21 3.32 -8.99
CA ASP A 21 -4.81 4.31 -10.00
C ASP A 21 -3.38 4.82 -9.69
N LEU A 22 -2.37 4.14 -10.25
CA LEU A 22 -0.95 4.47 -10.02
C LEU A 22 -0.54 5.82 -10.61
N GLU A 23 -1.18 6.28 -11.68
CA GLU A 23 -0.94 7.61 -12.24
C GLU A 23 -1.43 8.70 -11.28
N HIS A 24 -2.60 8.49 -10.67
CA HIS A 24 -3.08 9.39 -9.64
C HIS A 24 -2.19 9.37 -8.42
N LEU A 25 -1.74 8.19 -7.96
CA LEU A 25 -0.75 8.09 -6.88
C LEU A 25 0.47 8.96 -7.19
N GLN A 26 1.08 8.78 -8.37
CA GLN A 26 2.24 9.55 -8.80
C GLN A 26 1.98 11.07 -8.76
N SER A 27 0.79 11.52 -9.18
CA SER A 27 0.42 12.95 -9.17
C SER A 27 0.24 13.55 -7.76
N LEU A 28 0.01 12.72 -6.75
CA LEU A 28 -0.16 13.13 -5.35
C LEU A 28 1.17 13.17 -4.58
N LEU A 29 2.21 12.50 -5.09
CA LEU A 29 3.52 12.43 -4.43
C LEU A 29 4.28 13.75 -4.58
N SER A 30 5.00 14.12 -3.52
CA SER A 30 5.87 15.30 -3.48
C SER A 30 6.95 15.11 -2.41
N GLU A 31 7.93 16.02 -2.36
CA GLU A 31 8.96 16.05 -1.30
C GLU A 31 8.39 16.23 0.13
N LYS A 32 7.11 16.63 0.25
CA LYS A 32 6.40 16.73 1.52
C LYS A 32 5.73 15.42 1.94
N THR A 33 5.64 14.44 1.04
CA THR A 33 5.11 13.13 1.38
C THR A 33 6.06 12.45 2.36
N ARG A 34 5.50 11.95 3.47
CA ARG A 34 6.27 11.26 4.51
C ARG A 34 5.95 9.76 4.57
N LEU A 35 4.74 9.39 4.20
CA LEU A 35 4.26 8.02 4.26
C LEU A 35 3.27 7.76 3.11
N VAL A 36 3.44 6.62 2.45
CA VAL A 36 2.44 6.00 1.57
C VAL A 36 1.95 4.73 2.26
N ALA A 37 0.68 4.70 2.63
CA ALA A 37 0.04 3.53 3.22
C ALA A 37 -0.91 2.90 2.19
N VAL A 38 -0.73 1.61 1.91
CA VAL A 38 -1.43 0.91 0.84
C VAL A 38 -1.77 -0.53 1.26
N THR A 39 -2.88 -1.06 0.75
CA THR A 39 -3.20 -2.49 0.91
C THR A 39 -2.51 -3.30 -0.19
N TYR A 40 -2.01 -4.49 0.13
CA TYR A 40 -1.42 -5.40 -0.85
C TYR A 40 -2.52 -6.11 -1.64
N ALA A 41 -3.61 -6.50 -0.97
CA ALA A 41 -4.77 -7.08 -1.63
C ALA A 41 -6.05 -6.54 -1.00
N SER A 42 -6.98 -6.09 -1.82
CA SER A 42 -8.26 -5.59 -1.35
C SER A 42 -9.11 -6.73 -0.77
N ASN A 43 -9.62 -6.53 0.44
CA ASN A 43 -10.58 -7.42 1.08
C ASN A 43 -11.94 -7.51 0.36
N THR A 44 -12.31 -6.47 -0.38
CA THR A 44 -13.65 -6.31 -0.96
C THR A 44 -13.70 -6.88 -2.38
N THR A 45 -12.74 -6.52 -3.22
CA THR A 45 -12.70 -6.89 -4.65
C THR A 45 -11.68 -7.97 -4.98
N GLY A 46 -10.74 -8.28 -4.07
CA GLY A 46 -9.63 -9.19 -4.33
C GLY A 46 -8.53 -8.62 -5.24
N SER A 47 -8.60 -7.34 -5.65
CA SER A 47 -7.57 -6.75 -6.48
C SER A 47 -6.23 -6.70 -5.75
N ILE A 48 -5.15 -7.04 -6.46
CA ILE A 48 -3.78 -7.05 -5.96
C ILE A 48 -3.08 -5.79 -6.45
N VAL A 49 -2.40 -5.08 -5.54
CA VAL A 49 -1.64 -3.87 -5.86
C VAL A 49 -0.21 -4.24 -6.24
N ASP A 50 0.32 -3.60 -7.27
CA ASP A 50 1.75 -3.63 -7.60
C ASP A 50 2.54 -2.84 -6.54
N ILE A 51 2.86 -3.51 -5.43
CA ILE A 51 3.56 -2.90 -4.29
C ILE A 51 4.97 -2.47 -4.66
N GLN A 52 5.68 -3.21 -5.51
CA GLN A 52 7.04 -2.84 -5.92
C GLN A 52 7.01 -1.48 -6.63
N ARG A 53 6.03 -1.27 -7.52
CA ARG A 53 5.86 0.02 -8.18
C ARG A 53 5.50 1.15 -7.20
N VAL A 54 4.65 0.88 -6.22
CA VAL A 54 4.32 1.86 -5.16
C VAL A 54 5.57 2.23 -4.35
N VAL A 55 6.41 1.24 -4.03
CA VAL A 55 7.65 1.44 -3.28
C VAL A 55 8.62 2.32 -4.04
N GLU A 56 8.87 2.02 -5.31
CA GLU A 56 9.73 2.84 -6.18
C GLU A 56 9.28 4.31 -6.23
N MET A 57 7.98 4.54 -6.43
CA MET A 57 7.40 5.88 -6.50
C MET A 57 7.56 6.65 -5.18
N ALA A 58 7.26 5.99 -4.05
CA ALA A 58 7.32 6.60 -2.72
C ALA A 58 8.77 6.90 -2.28
N HIS A 59 9.67 5.94 -2.46
CA HIS A 59 11.09 6.10 -2.15
C HIS A 59 11.74 7.16 -3.03
N GLY A 60 11.30 7.31 -4.29
CA GLY A 60 11.74 8.37 -5.20
C GLY A 60 11.50 9.80 -4.68
N VAL A 61 10.55 9.99 -3.76
CA VAL A 61 10.30 11.29 -3.08
C VAL A 61 10.73 11.29 -1.60
N GLY A 62 11.42 10.24 -1.15
CA GLY A 62 11.88 10.09 0.24
C GLY A 62 10.79 9.76 1.26
N ALA A 63 9.65 9.23 0.80
CA ALA A 63 8.56 8.78 1.68
C ALA A 63 8.73 7.32 2.08
N GLN A 64 8.31 6.94 3.29
CA GLN A 64 8.25 5.55 3.71
C GLN A 64 7.00 4.85 3.16
N VAL A 65 7.02 3.52 3.13
CA VAL A 65 5.93 2.68 2.61
C VAL A 65 5.43 1.72 3.67
N TYR A 66 4.15 1.81 3.96
CA TYR A 66 3.43 0.86 4.80
C TYR A 66 2.51 -0.01 3.94
N VAL A 67 2.65 -1.32 4.06
CA VAL A 67 1.88 -2.31 3.31
C VAL A 67 0.99 -3.10 4.26
N ASP A 68 -0.32 -3.02 4.06
CA ASP A 68 -1.30 -3.91 4.68
C ASP A 68 -1.45 -5.19 3.85
N ALA A 69 -0.82 -6.27 4.30
CA ALA A 69 -0.85 -7.58 3.68
C ALA A 69 -1.88 -8.54 4.31
N VAL A 70 -2.81 -8.07 5.14
CA VAL A 70 -3.79 -8.90 5.86
C VAL A 70 -4.57 -9.83 4.94
N HIS A 71 -4.92 -9.35 3.74
CA HIS A 71 -5.67 -10.12 2.75
C HIS A 71 -4.80 -10.77 1.66
N TYR A 72 -3.50 -10.49 1.64
CA TYR A 72 -2.56 -11.11 0.68
C TYR A 72 -1.86 -12.32 1.30
N ALA A 73 -1.38 -12.18 2.54
CA ALA A 73 -0.64 -13.20 3.27
C ALA A 73 -1.32 -14.58 3.40
N PRO A 74 -2.66 -14.70 3.46
CA PRO A 74 -3.32 -16.02 3.46
C PRO A 74 -3.17 -16.80 2.15
N HIS A 75 -2.86 -16.13 1.05
CA HIS A 75 -2.88 -16.71 -0.29
C HIS A 75 -1.49 -16.82 -0.92
N HIS A 76 -0.53 -15.99 -0.47
CA HIS A 76 0.81 -15.91 -1.03
C HIS A 76 1.87 -15.71 0.05
N LEU A 77 3.06 -16.27 -0.18
CA LEU A 77 4.23 -15.96 0.64
C LEU A 77 4.73 -14.56 0.34
N VAL A 78 5.03 -13.82 1.40
CA VAL A 78 5.52 -12.45 1.32
C VAL A 78 7.04 -12.45 1.42
N ASP A 79 7.70 -11.84 0.44
CA ASP A 79 9.14 -11.53 0.48
C ASP A 79 9.34 -10.02 0.67
N VAL A 80 9.57 -9.62 1.92
CA VAL A 80 9.74 -8.20 2.26
C VAL A 80 11.03 -7.60 1.69
N GLN A 81 12.06 -8.41 1.42
CA GLN A 81 13.30 -7.90 0.84
C GLN A 81 13.12 -7.61 -0.64
N ALA A 82 12.43 -8.51 -1.35
CA ALA A 82 12.08 -8.29 -2.75
C ALA A 82 11.12 -7.10 -2.93
N LEU A 83 10.17 -6.91 -2.00
CA LEU A 83 9.21 -5.80 -2.05
C LEU A 83 9.84 -4.44 -1.71
N GLY A 84 10.79 -4.42 -0.77
CA GLY A 84 11.44 -3.18 -0.33
C GLY A 84 10.55 -2.24 0.50
N CYS A 85 9.42 -2.71 1.04
CA CYS A 85 8.57 -1.89 1.91
C CYS A 85 9.25 -1.62 3.27
N ASP A 86 9.00 -0.44 3.85
CA ASP A 86 9.53 -0.08 5.18
C ASP A 86 8.76 -0.76 6.32
N PHE A 87 7.46 -0.98 6.13
CA PHE A 87 6.59 -1.66 7.08
C PHE A 87 5.65 -2.60 6.34
N LEU A 88 5.46 -3.79 6.91
CA LEU A 88 4.42 -4.72 6.48
C LEU A 88 3.65 -5.23 7.69
N ALA A 89 2.32 -5.13 7.61
CA ALA A 89 1.43 -5.66 8.61
C ALA A 89 0.61 -6.82 8.04
N CYS A 90 0.35 -7.83 8.85
CA CYS A 90 -0.56 -8.92 8.55
C CYS A 90 -1.29 -9.35 9.83
N SER A 91 -2.38 -10.13 9.70
CA SER A 91 -3.17 -10.61 10.83
C SER A 91 -3.26 -12.13 10.81
N ALA A 92 -2.78 -12.79 11.87
CA ALA A 92 -2.69 -14.24 11.93
C ALA A 92 -4.03 -14.97 11.77
N TYR A 93 -5.11 -14.41 12.32
CA TYR A 93 -6.47 -14.96 12.19
C TYR A 93 -6.95 -15.10 10.73
N LYS A 94 -6.34 -14.40 9.76
CA LYS A 94 -6.66 -14.56 8.33
C LYS A 94 -6.00 -15.76 7.67
N PHE A 95 -5.00 -16.35 8.31
CA PHE A 95 -4.27 -17.53 7.83
C PHE A 95 -4.16 -18.61 8.92
N PHE A 96 -5.29 -18.85 9.59
CA PHE A 96 -5.47 -19.95 10.56
C PHE A 96 -4.66 -19.82 11.86
N GLY A 97 -4.11 -18.63 12.13
CA GLY A 97 -3.57 -18.28 13.43
C GLY A 97 -4.66 -17.84 14.43
N PRO A 98 -4.26 -17.59 15.69
CA PRO A 98 -5.18 -17.14 16.75
C PRO A 98 -5.72 -15.73 16.51
#